data_AF-E2A1M9-F1
#
_entry.id   AF-E2A1M9-F1
#
_cell.length_a   1.000
_cell.length_b   1.000
_cell.length_c   1.000
_cell.angle_alpha   90.00
_cell.angle_beta   90.00
_cell.angle_gamma   90.00
#
_symmetry.space_group_name_H-M   'P 1'
#
loop_
_entity.id
_entity.type
_entity.pdbx_description
1 polymer ?
#
loop_
_entity_poly.entity_id
_entity_poly.type
_entity_poly.pdbx_seq_one_letter_code
_entity_poly.pdbx_strand_id
1 'polypeptide(L)'
;MQLGVDLKCCSRNTDTCKICGKKPIGDYWHLNNKIFLCRMCMAQEYQKQIKFKKRELELFHKIRDCSGIHIHEGTDAKIWLMHPTVMKQWTRRETYLSAYLKD
;
A
#
# COMPACT_ATOMS: atom_id res chain seq x y z
N MET A 1 -9.18 14.97 -1.82
CA MET A 1 -8.83 14.15 -3.00
C MET A 1 -8.47 12.78 -2.48
N GLN A 2 -9.26 11.76 -2.82
CA GLN A 2 -8.95 10.38 -2.42
C GLN A 2 -7.81 9.89 -3.32
N LEU A 3 -6.73 9.39 -2.71
CA LEU A 3 -5.61 8.83 -3.47
C LEU A 3 -5.98 7.43 -3.97
N GLY A 4 -5.43 7.03 -5.11
CA GLY A 4 -5.56 5.65 -5.60
C GLY A 4 -4.78 4.65 -4.73
N VAL A 5 -3.71 5.11 -4.08
CA VAL A 5 -2.87 4.37 -3.14
C VAL A 5 -2.38 5.33 -2.04
N ASP A 6 -2.58 4.96 -0.78
CA ASP A 6 -2.06 5.72 0.36
C ASP A 6 -0.55 5.56 0.48
N LEU A 7 0.16 6.62 0.88
CA LEU A 7 1.61 6.60 1.01
C LEU A 7 2.04 6.64 2.48
N LYS A 8 2.82 5.66 2.91
CA LYS A 8 3.37 5.54 4.26
C LYS A 8 4.88 5.77 4.25
N CYS A 9 5.31 6.87 4.84
CA CYS A 9 6.72 7.14 5.13
C CYS A 9 7.08 6.54 6.48
N CYS A 10 8.09 5.67 6.55
CA CYS A 10 8.58 5.13 7.82
C CYS A 10 10.04 4.68 7.71
N SER A 11 10.82 4.90 8.77
CA SER A 11 12.23 4.51 8.84
C SER A 11 12.44 3.01 8.71
N ARG A 12 11.51 2.23 9.27
CA ARG A 12 11.45 0.78 9.13
C ARG A 12 9.99 0.32 9.05
N ASN A 13 9.56 -0.14 7.88
CA ASN A 13 8.23 -0.72 7.75
C ASN A 13 8.16 -2.09 8.45
N THR A 14 7.31 -2.20 9.47
CA THR A 14 7.03 -3.43 10.24
C THR A 14 5.71 -4.08 9.86
N ASP A 15 5.05 -3.61 8.80
CA ASP A 15 3.77 -4.16 8.37
C ASP A 15 3.93 -5.62 7.92
N THR A 16 3.03 -6.47 8.40
CA THR A 16 3.02 -7.90 8.12
C THR A 16 1.62 -8.32 7.71
N CYS A 17 1.53 -9.21 6.71
CA CYS A 17 0.24 -9.71 6.25
C CYS A 17 -0.41 -10.56 7.35
N LYS A 18 -1.65 -10.24 7.74
CA LYS A 18 -2.41 -10.98 8.76
C LYS A 18 -2.69 -12.44 8.39
N ILE A 19 -2.62 -12.77 7.09
CA ILE A 19 -2.92 -14.13 6.60
C ILE A 19 -1.68 -14.99 6.54
N CYS A 20 -0.63 -14.54 5.85
CA CYS A 20 0.57 -15.34 5.62
C CYS A 20 1.76 -14.99 6.52
N GLY A 21 1.66 -13.94 7.35
CA GLY A 21 2.71 -13.47 8.26
C GLY A 21 3.91 -12.81 7.57
N LYS A 22 3.98 -12.84 6.24
CA LYS A 22 5.10 -12.27 5.47
C LYS A 22 4.98 -10.75 5.35
N LYS A 23 6.13 -10.08 5.27
CA LYS A 23 6.19 -8.66 4.91
C LYS A 23 5.63 -8.47 3.49
N PRO A 24 4.66 -7.57 3.29
CA PRO A 24 4.18 -7.25 1.94
C PRO A 24 5.29 -6.62 1.07
N ILE A 25 5.23 -6.87 -0.24
CA ILE A 25 6.16 -6.32 -1.22
C ILE A 25 5.35 -5.50 -2.23
N GLY A 26 5.78 -4.27 -2.50
CA GLY A 26 5.05 -3.34 -3.37
C GLY A 26 3.79 -2.81 -2.70
N ASP A 27 2.71 -2.66 -3.47
CA ASP A 27 1.43 -2.20 -2.96
C ASP A 27 0.69 -3.34 -2.25
N TYR A 28 0.09 -3.00 -1.13
CA TYR A 28 -0.70 -3.91 -0.31
C TYR A 28 -1.92 -3.19 0.24
N TRP A 29 -2.69 -3.85 1.11
CA TRP A 29 -3.94 -3.34 1.61
C TRP A 29 -3.87 -3.14 3.12
N HIS A 30 -4.50 -2.09 3.62
CA HIS A 30 -4.73 -1.89 5.05
C HIS A 30 -6.21 -1.64 5.35
N LEU A 31 -6.63 -2.09 6.52
CA LEU A 31 -7.85 -1.62 7.17
C LEU A 31 -7.43 -0.76 8.35
N ASN A 32 -7.72 0.55 8.25
CA ASN A 32 -7.42 1.56 9.29
C ASN A 32 -5.96 1.54 9.81
N ASN A 33 -5.00 1.11 8.97
CA ASN A 33 -3.57 0.99 9.32
C ASN A 33 -3.32 0.06 10.52
N LYS A 34 -4.23 -0.90 10.76
CA LYS A 34 -4.18 -1.89 11.85
C LYS A 34 -4.06 -3.32 11.35
N ILE A 35 -4.76 -3.63 10.25
CA ILE A 35 -4.72 -4.95 9.61
C ILE A 35 -4.16 -4.77 8.22
N PHE A 36 -3.16 -5.58 7.86
CA PHE A 36 -2.54 -5.53 6.54
C PHE A 36 -2.72 -6.85 5.79
N LEU A 37 -2.95 -6.77 4.49
CA LEU A 37 -3.06 -7.91 3.59
C LEU A 37 -2.15 -7.70 2.39
N CYS A 38 -1.28 -8.67 2.11
CA CYS A 38 -0.49 -8.64 0.88
C CYS A 38 -1.39 -8.91 -0.34
N ARG A 39 -0.92 -8.52 -1.54
CA ARG A 39 -1.65 -8.68 -2.80
C ARG A 39 -2.19 -10.10 -3.03
N MET A 40 -1.37 -11.11 -2.79
CA MET A 40 -1.76 -12.51 -3.00
C MET A 40 -2.90 -12.92 -2.06
N CYS A 41 -2.79 -12.58 -0.78
CA CYS A 41 -3.81 -12.92 0.21
C CYS A 41 -5.10 -12.12 -0.02
N MET A 42 -5.00 -10.85 -0.41
CA MET A 42 -6.17 -10.03 -0.77
C MET A 42 -6.96 -10.66 -1.91
N ALA A 43 -6.27 -11.06 -2.99
CA ALA A 43 -6.91 -11.71 -4.14
C ALA A 43 -7.56 -13.06 -3.78
N GLN A 44 -6.88 -13.86 -2.95
CA GLN A 44 -7.41 -15.15 -2.48
C GLN A 44 -8.67 -14.97 -1.61
N GLU A 45 -8.68 -13.98 -0.72
CA GLU A 45 -9.85 -13.69 0.11
C GLU A 45 -11.03 -13.16 -0.71
N TYR A 46 -10.78 -12.37 -1.76
CA TYR A 46 -11.86 -11.94 -2.66
C TYR A 46 -12.52 -13.11 -3.39
N GLN A 47 -11.76 -14.14 -3.73
CA GLN A 47 -12.27 -15.34 -4.42
C GLN A 47 -12.95 -16.32 -3.47
N LYS A 48 -12.32 -16.60 -2.32
CA LYS A 48 -12.70 -17.71 -1.44
C LYS A 48 -13.42 -17.29 -0.17
N GLN A 49 -13.29 -16.03 0.24
CA GLN A 49 -13.90 -15.45 1.45
C GLN A 49 -13.68 -16.31 2.72
N ILE A 50 -12.43 -16.73 2.95
CA ILE A 50 -12.09 -17.68 4.03
C ILE A 50 -12.09 -16.98 5.39
N LYS A 51 -11.40 -15.84 5.48
CA LYS A 51 -11.24 -15.06 6.72
C LYS A 51 -12.01 -13.74 6.70
N PHE A 52 -12.25 -13.17 5.51
CA PHE A 52 -12.95 -11.91 5.36
C PHE A 52 -14.11 -12.07 4.39
N LYS A 53 -15.25 -11.46 4.72
CA LYS A 53 -16.36 -11.32 3.78
C LYS A 53 -16.02 -10.28 2.72
N LYS A 54 -16.60 -10.40 1.53
CA LYS A 54 -16.40 -9.44 0.44
C LYS A 54 -16.63 -7.97 0.85
N ARG A 55 -17.68 -7.71 1.64
CA ARG A 55 -17.98 -6.36 2.18
C ARG A 55 -16.89 -5.81 3.09
N GLU A 56 -16.19 -6.67 3.83
CA GLU A 56 -15.08 -6.24 4.70
C GLU A 56 -13.85 -5.92 3.85
N LEU A 57 -13.59 -6.71 2.80
CA LEU A 57 -12.49 -6.48 1.86
C LEU A 57 -12.64 -5.15 1.12
N GLU A 58 -13.86 -4.73 0.82
CA GLU A 58 -14.16 -3.42 0.20
C GLU A 58 -13.78 -2.22 1.09
N LEU A 59 -13.62 -2.42 2.40
CA LEU A 59 -13.17 -1.37 3.34
C LEU A 59 -11.64 -1.23 3.40
N PHE A 60 -10.90 -2.13 2.75
CA PHE A 60 -9.45 -2.03 2.72
C PHE A 60 -9.00 -1.03 1.66
N HIS A 61 -8.02 -0.21 2.04
CA HIS A 61 -7.40 0.76 1.15
C HIS A 61 -6.02 0.28 0.73
N LYS A 62 -5.63 0.56 -0.51
CA LYS A 62 -4.27 0.28 -0.98
C LYS A 62 -3.29 1.22 -0.31
N ILE A 63 -2.13 0.71 0.08
CA ILE A 63 -1.04 1.47 0.68
C ILE A 63 0.30 1.01 0.11
N ARG A 64 1.23 1.96 0.02
CA ARG A 64 2.61 1.79 -0.42
C ARG A 64 3.53 2.38 0.64
N ASP A 65 4.61 1.67 0.98
CA ASP A 65 5.64 2.24 1.82
C ASP A 65 6.68 3.04 1.03
N CYS A 66 7.47 3.86 1.72
CA CYS A 66 8.44 4.74 1.07
C CYS A 66 9.72 4.05 0.58
N SER A 67 9.88 2.72 0.76
CA SER A 67 11.15 2.02 0.47
C SER A 67 11.57 2.09 -1.00
N GLY A 68 10.62 2.22 -1.93
CA GLY A 68 10.91 2.44 -3.35
C GLY A 68 11.17 3.89 -3.74
N ILE A 69 11.06 4.84 -2.80
CA ILE A 69 11.10 6.29 -3.06
C ILE A 69 12.33 6.94 -2.42
N HIS A 70 12.60 6.60 -1.16
CA HIS A 70 13.76 7.06 -0.43
C HIS A 70 14.16 6.08 0.68
N ILE A 71 15.41 6.17 1.09
CA ILE A 71 16.00 5.38 2.16
C ILE A 71 16.16 6.27 3.40
N HIS A 72 15.93 5.68 4.57
CA HIS A 72 16.04 6.33 5.87
C HIS A 72 17.31 5.96 6.66
N GLU A 73 17.94 4.82 6.33
CA GLU A 73 19.11 4.28 7.05
C GLU A 73 18.93 4.20 8.59
N GLY A 74 17.68 3.99 9.05
CA GLY A 74 17.36 3.96 10.48
C GLY A 74 17.21 5.33 11.14
N THR A 75 17.27 6.42 10.38
CA THR A 75 17.08 7.81 10.84
C THR A 75 15.86 8.47 10.20
N ASP A 76 15.54 9.71 10.59
CA ASP A 76 14.49 10.51 9.94
C ASP A 76 14.96 11.19 8.63
N ALA A 77 16.26 11.14 8.34
CA ALA A 77 16.81 11.68 7.10
C ALA A 77 16.30 10.89 5.88
N LYS A 78 16.24 11.55 4.72
CA LYS A 78 15.73 10.95 3.47
C LYS A 78 16.80 11.03 2.40
N ILE A 79 17.29 9.86 1.99
CA ILE A 79 18.14 9.70 0.81
C ILE A 79 17.23 9.33 -0.35
N TRP A 80 16.96 10.28 -1.24
CA TRP A 80 16.01 10.10 -2.33
C TRP A 80 16.56 9.13 -3.39
N LEU A 81 15.83 8.04 -3.62
CA LEU A 81 16.06 7.14 -4.76
C LEU A 81 15.46 7.72 -6.05
N MET A 82 14.40 8.53 -5.90
CA MET A 82 13.77 9.27 -6.98
C MET A 82 13.54 10.72 -6.59
N HIS A 83 13.67 11.63 -7.55
CA HIS A 83 13.44 13.04 -7.29
C HIS A 83 11.97 13.31 -6.88
N PRO A 84 11.69 14.15 -5.87
CA PRO A 84 10.34 14.39 -5.37
C PRO A 84 9.32 14.84 -6.43
N THR A 85 9.77 15.55 -7.47
CA THR A 85 8.90 15.97 -8.58
C THR A 85 8.39 14.79 -9.40
N VAL A 86 9.21 13.74 -9.59
CA VAL A 86 8.82 12.51 -10.27
C VAL A 86 7.77 11.79 -9.43
N MET A 87 7.97 11.71 -8.11
CA MET A 87 6.98 11.11 -7.21
C MET A 87 5.64 11.85 -7.27
N LYS A 88 5.66 13.19 -7.24
CA LYS A 88 4.46 14.02 -7.36
C LYS A 88 3.71 13.79 -8.67
N GLN A 89 4.44 13.64 -9.79
CA GLN A 89 3.84 13.32 -11.08
C GLN A 89 3.25 11.91 -11.10
N TRP A 90 3.95 10.94 -10.52
CA TRP A 90 3.47 9.56 -10.40
C TRP A 90 2.17 9.49 -9.60
N THR A 91 2.12 10.06 -8.40
CA THR A 91 0.90 10.09 -7.57
C THR A 91 -0.27 10.76 -8.29
N ARG A 92 -0.03 11.84 -9.04
CA ARG A 92 -1.06 12.51 -9.83
C ARG A 92 -1.62 11.61 -10.93
N ARG A 93 -0.75 10.94 -11.69
CA ARG A 93 -1.16 10.02 -12.76
C ARG A 93 -1.91 8.82 -12.19
N GLU A 94 -1.42 8.24 -11.10
CA GLU A 94 -2.06 7.11 -10.41
C GLU A 94 -3.44 7.48 -9.88
N THR A 95 -3.56 8.63 -9.21
CA THR A 95 -4.85 9.13 -8.72
C THR A 95 -5.83 9.39 -9.86
N TYR A 96 -5.35 10.03 -10.95
CA TYR A 96 -6.17 10.23 -12.14
C TYR A 96 -6.68 8.90 -12.69
N LEU A 97 -5.79 7.93 -12.94
CA LEU A 97 -6.17 6.63 -13.49
C LEU A 97 -7.14 5.87 -12.57
N SER A 98 -6.96 5.92 -11.25
CA SER A 98 -7.88 5.27 -10.30
C SER A 98 -9.30 5.82 -10.31
N ALA A 99 -9.50 7.05 -10.78
CA ALA A 99 -10.84 7.64 -10.92
C ALA A 99 -11.61 7.07 -12.13
N TYR A 100 -10.91 6.55 -13.13
CA TYR A 100 -11.50 6.06 -14.39
C TYR A 100 -11.41 4.54 -14.56
N LEU A 101 -10.36 3.92 -14.01
CA LEU A 101 -10.16 2.47 -14.04
C LEU A 101 -10.59 1.88 -12.70
N LYS A 102 -11.70 1.12 -12.70
CA LYS A 102 -12.10 0.30 -11.56
C LYS A 102 -11.48 -1.09 -11.72
N ASP A 103 -10.78 -1.54 -10.68
CA ASP A 103 -10.28 -2.91 -10.54
C ASP A 103 -11.42 -3.91 -10.25
#